data_AF-A0A0D6L435-F1
#
_entry.id   AF-A0A0D6L435-F1
#
_cell.length_a   1.000
_cell.length_b   1.000
_cell.length_c   1.000
_cell.angle_alpha   90.00
_cell.angle_beta   90.00
_cell.angle_gamma   90.00
#
_symmetry.space_group_name_H-M   'P 1'
#
loop_
_entity.id
_entity.type
_entity.pdbx_description
1 polymer ?
#
loop_
_entity_poly.entity_id
_entity_poly.type
_entity_poly.pdbx_seq_one_letter_code
_entity_poly.pdbx_strand_id
1 'polypeptide(L)' 'MTQDYVIITTDYESTTEKMGVLKGKATQIWKKSNNKYLIYHEMFSIA' A
#
# COMPACT_ATOMS: atom_id res chain seq x y z
N MET A 1 10.92 20.40 1.37
CA MET A 1 9.49 20.32 0.97
C MET A 1 9.20 18.86 0.66
N THR A 2 8.16 18.28 1.29
CA THR A 2 7.69 16.87 1.20
C THR A 2 8.65 15.75 1.66
N GLN A 3 9.32 15.88 2.81
CA GLN A 3 10.14 14.79 3.37
C GLN A 3 9.41 13.90 4.37
N ASP A 4 8.17 14.28 4.74
CA ASP A 4 7.39 13.59 5.76
C ASP A 4 6.46 12.52 5.20
N TYR A 5 6.21 12.50 3.88
CA TYR A 5 5.29 11.55 3.26
C TYR A 5 5.92 10.85 2.06
N VAL A 6 5.68 9.54 1.96
CA VAL A 6 6.04 8.69 0.81
C VAL A 6 4.75 8.14 0.23
N ILE A 7 4.56 8.28 -1.08
CA ILE A 7 3.41 7.72 -1.80
C ILE A 7 3.92 6.55 -2.64
N ILE A 8 3.33 5.37 -2.45
CA ILE A 8 3.66 4.13 -3.16
C ILE A 8 2.41 3.70 -3.92
N THR A 9 2.56 3.44 -5.21
CA THR A 9 1.51 2.82 -6.03
C THR A 9 2.11 1.60 -6.71
N THR A 10 1.45 0.45 -6.55
CA THR A 10 1.94 -0.83 -7.07
C THR A 10 0.80 -1.69 -7.59
N ASP A 11 1.11 -2.51 -8.58
CA ASP A 11 0.31 -3.69 -8.88
C ASP A 11 0.68 -4.77 -7.85
N TYR A 12 -0.28 -5.56 -7.39
CA TYR A 12 -0.05 -6.64 -6.44
C TYR A 12 -0.69 -7.94 -6.90
N GLU A 13 -0.09 -9.04 -6.43
CA GLU A 13 -0.65 -10.38 -6.52
C GLU A 13 -0.67 -10.98 -5.11
N SER A 14 -1.82 -11.49 -4.68
CA SER A 14 -2.00 -12.08 -3.35
C SER A 14 -2.66 -13.44 -3.45
N THR A 15 -2.01 -14.47 -2.93
CA THR A 15 -2.59 -15.81 -2.82
C THR A 15 -3.45 -15.87 -1.57
N THR A 16 -4.71 -16.26 -1.75
CA THR A 16 -5.68 -16.44 -0.66
C THR A 16 -6.10 -17.90 -0.57
N GLU A 17 -6.37 -18.38 0.64
CA GLU A 17 -6.76 -19.77 0.87
C GLU A 17 -8.06 -20.16 0.16
N LYS A 18 -8.99 -19.21 0.02
CA LYS A 18 -10.36 -19.47 -0.47
C LYS A 18 -10.64 -18.97 -1.88
N MET A 19 -10.03 -17.87 -2.30
CA MET A 19 -10.28 -17.24 -3.61
C MET A 19 -9.13 -17.43 -4.60
N GLY A 20 -8.10 -18.21 -4.22
CA GLY A 20 -6.92 -18.40 -5.06
C GLY A 20 -6.12 -17.11 -5.21
N VAL A 21 -5.59 -16.88 -6.41
CA VAL A 21 -4.72 -15.73 -6.70
C VAL A 21 -5.55 -14.51 -7.07
N LEU A 22 -5.47 -13.46 -6.25
CA LEU A 22 -6.05 -12.14 -6.52
C LEU A 22 -4.99 -11.21 -7.09
N LYS A 23 -5.35 -10.46 -8.13
CA LYS A 23 -4.51 -9.40 -8.69
C LYS A 23 -5.21 -8.06 -8.50
N GLY A 24 -4.43 -7.02 -8.32
CA GLY A 24 -5.00 -5.71 -8.04
C GLY A 24 -3.99 -4.59 -8.05
N LYS A 25 -4.46 -3.41 -7.64
CA LYS A 25 -3.64 -2.21 -7.47
C LYS A 25 -3.76 -1.74 -6.03
N ALA A 26 -2.64 -1.32 -5.45
CA ALA A 26 -2.59 -0.71 -4.13
C ALA A 26 -1.92 0.66 -4.22
N THR A 27 -2.48 1.64 -3.52
CA THR A 27 -1.86 2.94 -3.26
C THR A 27 -1.77 3.14 -1.76
N GLN A 28 -0.56 3.39 -1.27
CA GLN A 28 -0.28 3.65 0.13
C GLN A 28 0.41 5.00 0.29
N ILE A 29 -0.01 5.75 1.30
CA ILE A 29 0.66 6.97 1.76
C ILE A 29 1.25 6.67 3.11
N TRP A 30 2.57 6.79 3.23
CA TRP A 30 3.32 6.56 4.45
C TRP A 30 3.75 7.90 5.04
N LYS A 31 3.60 8.07 6.35
CA LYS A 31 4.05 9.25 7.09
C LYS A 31 5.28 8.91 7.93
N LYS A 32 6.33 9.71 7.82
CA LYS A 32 7.51 9.64 8.69
C LYS A 32 7.16 10.27 10.05
N SER A 33 7.34 9.52 11.13
CA SER A 33 7.21 9.99 12.51
C SER A 33 8.26 9.32 13.38
N ASN A 34 9.04 10.08 14.15
CA ASN A 34 10.09 9.57 15.02
C ASN A 34 11.04 8.57 14.33
N ASN A 35 11.45 8.91 13.09
CA ASN A 35 12.29 8.09 12.23
C ASN A 35 11.72 6.71 11.84
N LYS A 36 10.41 6.52 11.96
CA LYS A 36 9.66 5.36 11.45
C LYS A 36 8.68 5.81 10.38
N TYR A 37 8.38 4.93 9.43
CA TYR A 37 7.29 5.15 8.48
C TYR A 37 6.10 4.30 8.91
N LEU A 38 4.93 4.93 9.01
CA LEU A 38 3.66 4.26 9.25
C LEU A 38 2.72 4.55 8.09
N ILE A 39 1.90 3.58 7.72
CA ILE A 39 0.84 3.78 6.73
C ILE A 39 -0.15 4.77 7.33
N TYR A 40 -0.28 5.92 6.68
CA TYR A 40 -1.24 6.96 7.00
C TYR A 40 -2.56 6.75 6.25
N HIS A 41 -2.47 6.26 5.02
CA HIS A 41 -3.63 5.93 4.20
C HIS A 41 -3.29 4.77 3.27
N GLU A 42 -4.27 3.89 3.03
CA GLU A 42 -4.18 2.81 2.06
C GLU A 42 -5.50 2.69 1.30
N MET A 43 -5.39 2.47 0.00
CA MET A 43 -6.48 2.11 -0.88
C MET A 43 -6.02 0.94 -1.74
N PHE A 44 -6.86 -0.08 -1.87
CA PHE A 44 -6.62 -1.20 -2.76
C PHE A 44 -7.87 -1.51 -3.60
N SER A 45 -7.65 -2.06 -4.79
CA SER A 45 -8.68 -2.57 -5.68
C SER A 45 -8.31 -3.96 -6.17
N ILE A 46 -9.28 -4.86 -6.21
CA ILE A 46 -9.15 -6.20 -6.78
C ILE A 46 -9.75 -6.14 -8.19
N ALA A 47 -9.07 -6.76 -9.16
CA ALA A 47 -9.53 -6.88 -10.55
C ALA A 47 -10.47 -8.07 -10.76
#